data_AF-A0A9E1KN44-F1
#
_entry.id   AF-A0A9E1KN44-F1
#
_cell.length_a   1.000
_cell.length_b   1.000
_cell.length_c   1.000
_cell.angle_alpha   90.00
_cell.angle_beta   90.00
_cell.angle_gamma   90.00
#
_symmetry.space_group_name_H-M   'P 1'
#
loop_
_entity.id
_entity.type
_entity.pdbx_description
1 polymer ?
#
loop_
_entity_poly.entity_id
_entity_poly.type
_entity_poly.pdbx_seq_one_letter_code
_entity_poly.pdbx_strand_id
1 'polypeptide(L)'
;MAAAYLERENLRVSQGRPAYIPSLDRVRMPGVDEVDSTDEFYSTYFHELAHSTGHPQRLCRFGVDAGRFESKEDYSREELVAEITAAMLCHGCGVDSQSSIKNSAAYIQGWTRFIAEKGDAFLSAVNQAYKARAFILEGKGE
;
A
#
# COMPACT_ATOMS: atom_id res chain seq x y z
N MET A 1 12.15 9.18 4.39
CA MET A 1 11.07 8.93 3.43
C MET A 1 9.70 8.96 4.11
N ALA A 2 9.30 7.92 4.87
CA ALA A 2 7.97 7.87 5.47
C ALA A 2 7.65 9.08 6.37
N ALA A 3 8.60 9.55 7.20
CA ALA A 3 8.40 10.75 8.01
C ALA A 3 8.08 12.01 7.18
N ALA A 4 8.79 12.20 6.07
CA ALA A 4 8.54 13.33 5.15
C ALA A 4 7.19 13.21 4.45
N TYR A 5 6.77 11.99 4.10
CA TYR A 5 5.43 11.72 3.58
C TYR A 5 4.35 12.08 4.60
N LEU A 6 4.48 11.61 5.84
CA LEU A 6 3.52 11.89 6.91
C LEU A 6 3.40 13.38 7.20
N GLU A 7 4.53 14.09 7.27
CA GLU A 7 4.55 15.53 7.51
C GLU A 7 3.90 16.30 6.36
N ARG A 8 4.28 15.99 5.12
CA ARG A 8 3.77 16.67 3.91
C ARG A 8 2.26 16.50 3.74
N GLU A 9 1.75 15.29 3.96
CA GLU A 9 0.33 14.98 3.81
C GLU A 9 -0.47 15.17 5.11
N ASN A 10 0.17 15.65 6.19
CA ASN A 10 -0.42 15.75 7.53
C ASN A 10 -1.07 14.43 8.01
N LEU A 11 -0.51 13.30 7.60
CA LEU A 11 -0.99 11.96 7.90
C LEU A 11 -0.49 11.52 9.28
N ARG A 12 -1.40 11.02 10.11
CA ARG A 12 -1.05 10.57 11.47
C ARG A 12 -0.97 9.06 11.56
N VAL A 13 0.00 8.57 12.34
CA VAL A 13 0.11 7.16 12.73
C VAL A 13 -0.32 7.01 14.19
N SER A 14 -1.12 5.99 14.49
CA SER A 14 -1.55 5.66 15.86
C SER A 14 -1.40 4.17 16.16
N GLN A 15 -1.35 3.83 17.44
CA GLN A 15 -1.18 2.44 17.87
C GLN A 15 -2.43 1.58 17.63
N GLY A 16 -2.23 0.34 17.21
CA GLY A 16 -3.26 -0.69 17.08
C GLY A 16 -3.07 -1.64 15.91
N ARG A 17 -4.10 -2.45 15.61
CA ARG A 17 -4.06 -3.37 14.46
C ARG A 17 -3.79 -2.58 13.16
N PRO A 18 -2.91 -3.08 12.27
CA PRO A 18 -2.63 -2.46 10.98
C PRO A 18 -3.90 -2.13 10.20
N ALA A 19 -4.03 -0.87 9.82
CA ALA A 19 -5.09 -0.39 8.92
C ALA A 19 -4.87 1.08 8.57
N TYR A 20 -5.08 1.45 7.31
CA TYR A 20 -5.47 2.79 6.93
C TYR A 20 -6.98 2.99 7.17
N ILE A 21 -7.34 4.10 7.82
CA ILE A 21 -8.73 4.47 8.11
C ILE A 21 -9.07 5.69 7.25
N PRO A 22 -9.77 5.50 6.12
CA PRO A 22 -10.05 6.58 5.17
C PRO A 22 -10.84 7.74 5.77
N SER A 23 -11.84 7.46 6.60
CA SER A 23 -12.71 8.47 7.21
C SER A 23 -11.98 9.39 8.22
N LEU A 24 -10.84 8.95 8.74
CA LEU A 24 -10.03 9.71 9.70
C LEU A 24 -8.72 10.21 9.10
N ASP A 25 -8.46 9.88 7.83
CA ASP A 25 -7.16 10.03 7.17
C ASP A 25 -5.99 9.66 8.10
N ARG A 26 -5.97 8.40 8.54
CA ARG A 26 -5.07 7.93 9.59
C ARG A 26 -4.57 6.51 9.34
N VAL A 27 -3.30 6.28 9.63
CA VAL A 27 -2.70 4.95 9.64
C VAL A 27 -2.64 4.42 11.07
N ARG A 28 -2.93 3.13 11.25
CA ARG A 28 -2.72 2.39 12.49
C ARG A 28 -1.65 1.36 12.26
N MET A 29 -0.76 1.23 13.24
CA MET A 29 0.29 0.21 13.27
C MET A 29 0.51 -0.25 14.71
N PRO A 30 0.94 -1.51 14.91
CA PRO A 30 1.38 -1.99 16.21
C PRO A 30 2.70 -1.30 16.63
N GLY A 31 3.08 -1.45 17.89
CA GLY A 31 4.41 -1.09 18.36
C GLY A 31 5.48 -1.88 17.60
N VAL A 32 6.65 -1.26 17.35
CA VAL A 32 7.79 -1.96 16.74
C VAL A 32 8.28 -3.12 17.64
N ASP A 33 8.01 -3.03 18.93
CA ASP A 33 8.26 -4.05 19.95
C ASP A 33 7.22 -5.17 20.00
N GLU A 34 6.09 -5.03 19.29
CA GLU A 34 5.02 -6.03 19.23
C GLU A 34 5.13 -6.97 18.02
N VAL A 35 6.16 -6.77 17.18
CA VAL A 35 6.39 -7.52 15.94
C VAL A 35 7.73 -8.26 16.00
N ASP A 36 7.69 -9.55 15.66
CA ASP A 36 8.88 -10.40 15.69
C ASP A 36 9.84 -10.12 14.53
N SER A 37 9.35 -9.54 13.44
CA SER A 37 10.12 -9.34 12.21
C SER A 37 10.04 -7.91 11.69
N THR A 38 11.21 -7.30 11.51
CA THR A 38 11.33 -5.90 11.04
C THR A 38 10.89 -5.75 9.57
N ASP A 39 11.14 -6.76 8.73
CA ASP A 39 10.69 -6.76 7.33
C ASP A 39 9.16 -6.85 7.24
N GLU A 40 8.52 -7.70 8.04
CA GLU A 40 7.06 -7.80 8.12
C GLU A 40 6.44 -6.49 8.61
N PHE A 41 7.07 -5.85 9.60
CA PHE A 41 6.64 -4.53 10.08
C PHE A 41 6.66 -3.49 8.97
N TYR A 42 7.79 -3.33 8.26
CA TYR A 42 7.89 -2.33 7.21
C TYR A 42 7.05 -2.67 5.97
N SER A 43 6.91 -3.96 5.64
CA SER A 43 6.00 -4.40 4.58
C SER A 43 4.56 -3.98 4.89
N THR A 44 4.09 -4.28 6.09
CA THR A 44 2.75 -3.90 6.56
C THR A 44 2.62 -2.38 6.63
N TYR A 45 3.63 -1.69 7.15
CA TYR A 45 3.60 -0.23 7.25
C TYR A 45 3.49 0.44 5.89
N PHE A 46 4.30 0.02 4.91
CA PHE A 46 4.25 0.55 3.56
C PHE A 46 2.97 0.18 2.83
N HIS A 47 2.38 -0.98 3.12
CA HIS A 47 1.06 -1.34 2.63
C HIS A 47 -0.01 -0.34 3.10
N GLU A 48 -0.05 -0.02 4.40
CA GLU A 48 -1.02 0.95 4.92
C GLU A 48 -0.74 2.39 4.44
N LEU A 49 0.53 2.77 4.27
CA LEU A 49 0.87 4.03 3.62
C LEU A 49 0.40 4.05 2.16
N ALA A 50 0.50 2.95 1.42
CA ALA A 50 0.05 2.86 0.05
C ALA A 50 -1.48 3.06 -0.07
N HIS A 51 -2.26 2.47 0.83
CA HIS A 51 -3.69 2.75 0.94
C HIS A 51 -3.98 4.22 1.18
N SER A 52 -3.20 4.89 2.04
CA SER A 52 -3.43 6.31 2.29
C SER A 52 -3.39 7.11 0.99
N THR A 53 -2.50 6.79 0.03
CA THR A 53 -2.44 7.49 -1.26
C THR A 53 -3.74 7.44 -2.07
N GLY A 54 -4.62 6.47 -1.83
CA GLY A 54 -5.92 6.34 -2.50
C GLY A 54 -6.99 7.34 -2.05
N HIS A 55 -6.75 8.08 -0.96
CA HIS A 55 -7.67 9.09 -0.43
C HIS A 55 -8.03 10.19 -1.44
N PRO A 56 -9.24 10.78 -1.39
CA PRO A 56 -9.69 11.80 -2.35
C PRO A 56 -8.75 13.02 -2.50
N GLN A 57 -8.03 13.38 -1.43
CA GLN A 57 -7.10 14.51 -1.44
C GLN A 57 -5.71 14.19 -2.03
N ARG A 58 -5.48 12.92 -2.42
CA ARG A 58 -4.22 12.43 -2.96
C ARG A 58 -4.43 11.89 -4.38
N LEU A 59 -4.32 10.58 -4.60
CA LEU A 59 -4.52 9.97 -5.92
C LEU A 59 -5.98 9.63 -6.22
N CYS A 60 -6.90 9.88 -5.28
CA CYS A 60 -8.36 9.76 -5.46
C CYS A 60 -8.81 8.40 -6.02
N ARG A 61 -8.15 7.31 -5.62
CA ARG A 61 -8.54 5.94 -6.02
C ARG A 61 -9.82 5.46 -5.33
N PHE A 62 -10.14 6.00 -4.16
CA PHE A 62 -11.37 5.67 -3.41
C PHE A 62 -12.60 6.46 -3.87
N GLY A 63 -12.47 7.28 -4.91
CA GLY A 63 -13.49 8.27 -5.26
C GLY A 63 -13.63 9.34 -4.19
N VAL A 64 -14.76 10.05 -4.18
CA VAL A 64 -15.03 11.16 -3.26
C VAL A 64 -15.46 10.70 -1.86
N ASP A 65 -16.03 9.50 -1.75
CA ASP A 65 -16.57 8.93 -0.51
C ASP A 65 -15.51 8.09 0.22
N ALA A 66 -14.37 8.72 0.55
CA ALA A 66 -13.19 8.18 1.22
C ALA A 66 -13.43 6.82 1.93
N GLY A 67 -13.11 5.72 1.23
CA GLY A 67 -13.09 4.36 1.80
C GLY A 67 -14.30 3.49 1.54
N ARG A 68 -15.28 3.92 0.74
CA ARG A 68 -16.38 3.05 0.32
C ARG A 68 -16.13 2.48 -1.07
N PHE A 69 -15.60 1.27 -1.14
CA PHE A 69 -15.58 0.51 -2.39
C PHE A 69 -16.99 0.08 -2.77
N GLU A 70 -17.39 0.38 -4.00
CA GLU A 70 -18.71 0.01 -4.53
C GLU A 70 -18.85 -1.51 -4.75
N SER A 71 -17.71 -2.19 -4.96
CA SER A 71 -17.66 -3.64 -5.18
C SER A 71 -16.48 -4.31 -4.46
N LYS A 72 -16.61 -5.63 -4.24
CA LYS A 72 -15.49 -6.46 -3.76
C LYS A 72 -14.32 -6.46 -4.74
N GLU A 73 -14.59 -6.32 -6.04
CA GLU A 73 -13.55 -6.31 -7.07
C GLU A 73 -12.71 -5.03 -6.99
N ASP A 74 -13.33 -3.88 -6.72
CA ASP A 74 -12.60 -2.62 -6.54
C ASP A 74 -11.74 -2.63 -5.28
N TYR A 75 -12.27 -3.21 -4.19
CA TYR A 75 -11.48 -3.45 -2.99
C TYR A 75 -10.27 -4.36 -3.27
N SER A 76 -10.48 -5.50 -3.94
CA SER A 76 -9.37 -6.40 -4.31
C SER A 76 -8.34 -5.74 -5.22
N ARG A 77 -8.76 -4.84 -6.13
CA ARG A 77 -7.82 -4.06 -6.95
C ARG A 77 -6.98 -3.10 -6.11
N GLU A 78 -7.57 -2.44 -5.13
CA GLU A 78 -6.82 -1.56 -4.23
C GLU A 78 -5.80 -2.34 -3.39
N GLU A 79 -6.18 -3.49 -2.85
CA GLU A 79 -5.24 -4.35 -2.11
C GLU A 79 -4.04 -4.74 -2.99
N LEU A 80 -4.28 -5.06 -4.27
CA LEU A 80 -3.19 -5.31 -5.22
C LEU A 80 -2.28 -4.09 -5.40
N VAL A 81 -2.85 -2.89 -5.51
CA VAL A 81 -2.07 -1.65 -5.61
C VAL A 81 -1.22 -1.45 -4.35
N ALA A 82 -1.79 -1.65 -3.16
CA ALA A 82 -1.10 -1.49 -1.89
C ALA A 82 0.05 -2.49 -1.73
N GLU A 83 -0.18 -3.77 -2.03
CA GLU A 83 0.83 -4.82 -1.98
C GLU A 83 2.01 -4.57 -2.93
N ILE A 84 1.73 -4.23 -4.19
CA ILE A 84 2.79 -3.94 -5.17
C ILE A 84 3.59 -2.70 -4.72
N THR A 85 2.92 -1.67 -4.21
CA THR A 85 3.58 -0.45 -3.72
C THR A 85 4.48 -0.76 -2.53
N ALA A 86 4.00 -1.55 -1.56
CA ALA A 86 4.75 -1.97 -0.39
C ALA A 86 6.00 -2.75 -0.78
N ALA A 87 5.86 -3.72 -1.68
CA ALA A 87 6.98 -4.50 -2.19
C ALA A 87 8.05 -3.61 -2.85
N MET A 88 7.65 -2.66 -3.69
CA MET A 88 8.58 -1.73 -4.33
C MET A 88 9.29 -0.80 -3.33
N LEU A 89 8.58 -0.35 -2.28
CA LEU A 89 9.16 0.50 -1.23
C LEU A 89 10.12 -0.29 -0.33
N CYS A 90 9.75 -1.52 0.05
CA CYS A 90 10.62 -2.41 0.81
C CYS A 90 11.93 -2.66 0.08
N HIS A 91 11.84 -3.04 -1.20
CA HIS A 91 13.01 -3.26 -2.05
C HIS A 91 13.86 -1.99 -2.20
N GLY A 92 13.22 -0.84 -2.45
CA GLY A 92 13.91 0.45 -2.57
C GLY A 92 14.61 0.92 -1.28
N CYS A 93 14.19 0.44 -0.12
CA CYS A 93 14.80 0.76 1.17
C CYS A 93 15.80 -0.31 1.66
N GLY A 94 15.92 -1.45 0.97
CA GLY A 94 16.73 -2.58 1.43
C GLY A 94 16.21 -3.21 2.73
N VAL A 95 14.91 -3.14 2.99
CA VAL A 95 14.26 -3.83 4.14
C VAL A 95 13.64 -5.17 3.72
N ASP A 96 13.76 -5.54 2.45
CA ASP A 96 13.39 -6.85 1.97
C ASP A 96 14.39 -7.93 2.43
N SER A 97 13.85 -9.06 2.89
CA SER A 97 14.59 -10.27 3.22
C SER A 97 14.33 -11.34 2.18
N GLN A 98 15.13 -12.40 2.17
CA GLN A 98 14.83 -13.59 1.36
C GLN A 98 13.46 -14.20 1.72
N SER A 99 13.00 -14.01 2.96
CA SER A 99 11.67 -14.43 3.40
C SER A 99 10.59 -13.53 2.80
N SER A 100 10.76 -12.21 2.87
CA SER A 100 9.78 -11.27 2.32
C SER A 100 9.66 -11.37 0.80
N ILE A 101 10.76 -11.59 0.08
CA ILE A 101 10.75 -11.82 -1.37
C ILE A 101 9.96 -13.10 -1.71
N LYS A 102 10.15 -14.18 -0.94
CA LYS A 102 9.39 -15.42 -1.11
C LYS A 102 7.91 -15.21 -0.82
N ASN A 103 7.57 -14.43 0.21
CA ASN A 103 6.19 -14.08 0.54
C ASN A 103 5.56 -13.28 -0.61
N SER A 104 6.22 -12.22 -1.12
CA SER A 104 5.74 -11.48 -2.28
C SER A 104 5.58 -12.35 -3.52
N ALA A 105 6.50 -13.30 -3.78
CA ALA A 105 6.39 -14.24 -4.87
C ALA A 105 5.20 -15.21 -4.70
N ALA A 106 4.97 -15.73 -3.49
CA ALA A 106 3.81 -16.57 -3.17
C ALA A 106 2.50 -15.79 -3.33
N TYR A 107 2.49 -14.50 -2.94
CA TYR A 107 1.36 -13.61 -3.20
C TYR A 107 1.11 -13.49 -4.71
N ILE A 108 2.11 -13.09 -5.51
CA ILE A 108 2.00 -12.99 -6.98
C ILE A 108 1.53 -14.31 -7.61
N GLN A 109 1.95 -15.47 -7.07
CA GLN A 109 1.44 -16.77 -7.49
C GLN A 109 -0.07 -16.92 -7.27
N GLY A 110 -0.61 -16.39 -6.18
CA GLY A 110 -2.05 -16.28 -5.94
C GLY A 110 -2.77 -15.45 -7.02
N TRP A 111 -2.08 -14.47 -7.61
CA TRP A 111 -2.60 -13.62 -8.68
C TRP A 111 -2.40 -14.19 -10.09
N THR A 112 -1.62 -15.27 -10.29
CA THR A 112 -1.29 -15.78 -11.65
C THR A 112 -2.54 -16.06 -12.50
N ARG A 113 -3.61 -16.60 -11.89
CA ARG A 113 -4.89 -16.81 -12.57
C ARG A 113 -5.55 -15.48 -12.97
N PHE A 114 -5.58 -14.52 -12.05
CA PHE A 114 -6.10 -13.18 -12.32
C PHE A 114 -5.28 -12.44 -13.40
N ILE A 115 -3.96 -12.61 -13.41
CA ILE A 115 -3.08 -12.05 -14.44
C ILE A 115 -3.40 -12.67 -15.80
N ALA A 116 -3.63 -13.99 -15.86
CA ALA A 116 -3.98 -14.68 -17.10
C ALA A 116 -5.37 -14.29 -17.63
N GLU A 117 -6.35 -14.11 -16.74
CA GLU A 117 -7.75 -13.82 -17.11
C GLU A 117 -8.03 -12.32 -17.30
N LYS A 118 -7.34 -11.45 -16.55
CA LYS A 118 -7.57 -10.00 -16.47
C LYS A 118 -6.25 -9.21 -16.52
N GLY A 119 -5.38 -9.53 -17.47
CA GLY A 119 -4.04 -8.92 -17.63
C GLY A 119 -4.06 -7.38 -17.66
N ASP A 120 -5.02 -6.76 -18.35
CA ASP A 120 -5.16 -5.30 -18.39
C ASP A 120 -5.45 -4.70 -17.01
N ALA A 121 -6.26 -5.38 -16.19
CA ALA A 121 -6.54 -4.94 -14.83
C ALA A 121 -5.30 -5.05 -13.93
N PHE A 122 -4.49 -6.08 -14.12
CA PHE A 122 -3.20 -6.21 -13.43
C PHE A 122 -2.23 -5.08 -13.83
N LEU A 123 -2.07 -4.82 -15.13
CA LEU A 123 -1.22 -3.72 -15.61
C LEU A 123 -1.70 -2.36 -15.08
N SER A 124 -3.01 -2.15 -15.02
CA SER A 124 -3.60 -0.96 -14.41
C SER A 124 -3.22 -0.83 -12.92
N ALA A 125 -3.31 -1.91 -12.15
CA ALA A 125 -2.90 -1.92 -10.74
C ALA A 125 -1.40 -1.64 -10.57
N VAL A 126 -0.55 -2.23 -11.42
CA VAL A 126 0.90 -1.95 -11.43
C VAL A 126 1.16 -0.46 -11.69
N ASN A 127 0.50 0.14 -12.68
CA ASN A 127 0.64 1.57 -12.98
C ASN A 127 0.21 2.45 -11.79
N GLN A 128 -0.91 2.10 -11.13
CA GLN A 128 -1.36 2.80 -9.93
C GLN A 128 -0.37 2.65 -8.76
N ALA A 129 0.26 1.48 -8.62
CA ALA A 129 1.28 1.25 -7.60
C ALA A 129 2.55 2.09 -7.85
N TYR A 130 2.98 2.24 -9.11
CA TYR A 130 4.07 3.17 -9.45
C TYR A 130 3.75 4.61 -9.06
N LYS A 131 2.50 5.06 -9.31
CA LYS A 131 2.04 6.39 -8.89
C LYS A 131 1.99 6.53 -7.38
N ALA A 132 1.46 5.54 -6.66
CA ALA A 132 1.42 5.53 -5.20
C ALA A 132 2.83 5.60 -4.59
N ARG A 133 3.77 4.81 -5.10
CA ARG A 133 5.17 4.88 -4.71
C ARG A 133 5.76 6.26 -4.99
N ALA A 134 5.63 6.77 -6.21
CA ALA A 134 6.16 8.09 -6.58
C ALA A 134 5.57 9.19 -5.69
N PHE A 135 4.27 9.10 -5.39
CA PHE A 135 3.60 10.03 -4.49
C PHE A 135 4.19 9.98 -3.08
N ILE A 136 4.40 8.78 -2.51
CA ILE A 136 5.03 8.63 -1.19
C ILE A 136 6.45 9.22 -1.18
N LEU A 137 7.25 8.92 -2.21
CA LEU A 137 8.66 9.32 -2.28
C LEU A 137 8.85 10.82 -2.58
N GLU A 138 8.08 11.37 -3.52
CA GLU A 138 8.38 12.63 -4.19
C GLU A 138 7.25 13.66 -4.07
N GLY A 139 6.04 13.24 -3.66
CA GLY A 139 4.84 14.09 -3.65
C GLY A 139 4.31 14.42 -5.04
N LYS A 140 4.78 13.71 -6.08
CA LYS A 140 4.31 13.88 -7.46
C LYS A 140 3.28 12.81 -7.79
N GLY A 141 2.11 13.25 -8.26
CA GLY A 141 0.97 12.40 -8.61
C GLY A 141 0.66 12.33 -10.11
N GLU A 142 1.62 12.73 -10.97
CA GLU A 142 1.43 12.76 -12.43
C GLU A 142 1.60 11.38 -13.07
#